data_AF-A0AB36JQE4-F1
#
_entry.id   AF-A0AB36JQE4-F1
#
_cell.length_a   1.000
_cell.length_b   1.000
_cell.length_c   1.000
_cell.angle_alpha   90.00
_cell.angle_beta   90.00
_cell.angle_gamma   90.00
#
_symmetry.space_group_name_H-M   'P 1'
#
loop_
_entity.id
_entity.type
_entity.pdbx_description
1 polymer ?
#
loop_
_entity_poly.entity_id
_entity_poly.type
_entity_poly.pdbx_seq_one_letter_code
_entity_poly.pdbx_strand_id
1 'polypeptide(L)'
;MSHAIIQQFIGSNIDKLPQDEIALLRYRLGYLTESELNGVLTLPLRQPFLAMVFCIFFRYLGIHRFYLGQVGLGFLHLFCHILISAVLIFYALVLQFSLKSWGLVVIILPTWLLIWLIMDIFTIWNDTKLANLDKVNEHILSIYSHSRGVN
;
A
#
# COMPACT_ATOMS: atom_id res chain seq x y z
N MET A 1 -25.60 -20.47 8.67
CA MET A 1 -24.25 -20.50 9.27
C MET A 1 -23.32 -19.51 8.57
N SER A 2 -23.47 -19.29 7.27
CA SER A 2 -22.88 -18.19 6.48
C SER A 2 -22.69 -16.84 7.20
N HIS A 3 -23.71 -16.30 7.87
CA HIS A 3 -23.61 -15.03 8.60
C HIS A 3 -22.52 -15.02 9.69
N ALA A 4 -22.31 -16.14 10.40
CA ALA A 4 -21.28 -16.23 11.42
C ALA A 4 -19.87 -16.18 10.81
N ILE A 5 -19.69 -16.83 9.65
CA ILE A 5 -18.42 -16.84 8.91
C ILE A 5 -18.10 -15.43 8.38
N ILE A 6 -19.09 -14.71 7.84
CA ILE A 6 -18.90 -13.31 7.39
C ILE A 6 -18.45 -12.42 8.57
N GLN A 7 -19.10 -12.55 9.73
CA GLN A 7 -18.72 -11.78 10.92
C GLN A 7 -17.31 -12.14 11.42
N GLN A 8 -16.95 -13.42 11.38
CA GLN A 8 -15.59 -13.87 11.71
C GLN A 8 -14.54 -13.26 10.76
N PHE A 9 -14.78 -13.32 9.45
CA PHE A 9 -13.87 -12.73 8.45
C PHE A 9 -13.70 -11.23 8.66
N ILE A 10 -14.81 -10.49 8.78
CA ILE A 10 -14.77 -9.04 8.98
C ILE A 10 -14.12 -8.70 10.32
N GLY A 11 -14.49 -9.38 11.41
CA GLY A 11 -13.92 -9.13 12.73
C GLY A 11 -12.40 -9.38 12.79
N SER A 12 -11.90 -10.38 12.06
CA SER A 12 -10.47 -10.74 12.05
C SER A 12 -9.61 -9.87 11.12
N ASN A 13 -10.24 -9.07 10.25
CA ASN A 13 -9.55 -8.27 9.24
C ASN A 13 -10.04 -6.81 9.17
N ILE A 14 -10.78 -6.36 10.18
CA ILE A 14 -11.38 -5.02 10.23
C ILE A 14 -10.33 -3.90 10.14
N ASP A 15 -9.16 -4.15 10.70
CA ASP A 15 -7.99 -3.28 10.69
C ASP A 15 -7.30 -3.21 9.31
N LYS A 16 -7.44 -4.26 8.50
CA LYS A 16 -6.83 -4.41 7.17
C LYS A 16 -7.73 -3.97 6.01
N LEU A 17 -8.99 -3.65 6.30
CA LEU A 17 -10.00 -3.27 5.32
C LEU A 17 -10.39 -1.79 5.44
N PRO A 18 -10.87 -1.18 4.35
CA PRO A 18 -11.43 0.16 4.34
C PRO A 18 -12.79 0.14 5.04
N GLN A 19 -12.95 0.99 6.06
CA GLN A 19 -14.10 0.97 6.99
C GLN A 19 -15.40 1.38 6.31
N ASP A 20 -15.28 2.30 5.36
CA ASP A 20 -16.33 2.83 4.50
C ASP A 20 -16.93 1.76 3.58
N GLU A 21 -16.17 0.73 3.19
CA GLU A 21 -16.66 -0.33 2.30
C GLU A 21 -17.14 -1.60 3.02
N ILE A 22 -17.01 -1.68 4.36
CA ILE A 22 -17.37 -2.88 5.12
C ILE A 22 -18.83 -3.28 4.90
N ALA A 23 -19.76 -2.32 4.86
CA ALA A 23 -21.17 -2.59 4.65
C ALA A 23 -21.44 -3.22 3.28
N LEU A 24 -20.83 -2.67 2.23
CA LEU A 24 -20.94 -3.18 0.86
C LEU A 24 -20.28 -4.54 0.72
N LEU A 25 -19.11 -4.73 1.35
CA LEU A 25 -18.42 -6.01 1.36
C LEU A 25 -19.26 -7.11 2.03
N ARG A 26 -19.89 -6.82 3.17
CA ARG A 26 -20.83 -7.75 3.84
C ARG A 26 -21.97 -8.15 2.91
N TYR A 27 -22.53 -7.20 2.18
CA TYR A 27 -23.57 -7.47 1.19
C TYR A 27 -23.06 -8.41 0.09
N ARG A 28 -21.90 -8.14 -0.52
CA ARG A 28 -21.30 -9.00 -1.56
C ARG A 28 -20.99 -10.41 -1.06
N LEU A 29 -20.42 -10.54 0.13
CA LEU A 29 -20.13 -11.83 0.76
C LEU A 29 -21.39 -12.64 1.08
N GLY A 30 -22.54 -11.97 1.29
CA GLY A 30 -23.82 -12.62 1.55
C GLY A 30 -24.38 -13.42 0.37
N TYR A 31 -23.88 -13.19 -0.84
CA TYR A 31 -24.26 -13.92 -2.05
C TYR A 31 -23.41 -15.18 -2.30
N LEU A 32 -22.38 -15.41 -1.50
CA LEU A 32 -21.49 -16.57 -1.64
C LEU A 32 -22.02 -17.76 -0.84
N THR A 33 -21.80 -18.96 -1.38
CA THR A 33 -21.99 -20.23 -0.65
C THR A 33 -20.94 -20.39 0.45
N GLU A 34 -21.17 -21.28 1.40
CA GLU A 34 -20.22 -21.49 2.51
C GLU A 34 -18.85 -22.00 2.05
N SER A 35 -18.81 -22.80 0.97
CA SER A 35 -17.56 -23.28 0.37
C SER A 35 -16.74 -22.12 -0.22
N GLU A 36 -17.38 -21.24 -0.97
CA GLU A 36 -16.75 -20.04 -1.56
C GLU A 36 -16.28 -19.06 -0.48
N LEU A 37 -17.06 -18.91 0.59
CA LEU A 37 -16.73 -18.07 1.72
C LEU A 37 -15.50 -18.59 2.50
N ASN A 38 -15.33 -19.90 2.59
CA ASN A 38 -14.11 -20.51 3.12
C ASN A 38 -12.89 -20.18 2.25
N GLY A 39 -13.06 -20.03 0.93
CA GLY A 39 -12.02 -19.52 0.03
C GLY A 39 -11.57 -18.11 0.43
N VAL A 40 -12.53 -17.20 0.65
CA VAL A 40 -12.27 -15.81 1.06
C VAL A 40 -11.52 -15.75 2.41
N LEU A 41 -11.85 -16.61 3.37
CA LEU A 41 -11.19 -16.66 4.68
C LEU A 41 -9.68 -16.93 4.59
N THR A 42 -9.23 -17.65 3.55
CA THR A 42 -7.82 -18.01 3.36
C THR A 42 -7.00 -16.92 2.66
N LEU A 43 -7.63 -15.85 2.18
CA LEU A 43 -6.93 -14.80 1.44
C LEU A 43 -5.88 -14.12 2.33
N PRO A 44 -4.60 -14.07 1.90
CA PRO A 44 -3.58 -13.40 2.67
C PRO A 44 -3.73 -11.88 2.47
N LEU A 45 -4.36 -11.23 3.44
CA LEU A 45 -4.47 -9.78 3.52
C LEU A 45 -3.22 -9.18 4.17
N ARG A 46 -2.72 -8.10 3.57
CA ARG A 46 -1.53 -7.38 4.00
C ARG A 46 -1.83 -6.51 5.23
N GLN A 47 -0.81 -6.28 6.05
CA GLN A 47 -0.92 -5.51 7.27
C GLN A 47 -0.58 -4.04 7.00
N PRO A 48 -1.51 -3.07 7.16
CA PRO A 48 -1.22 -1.64 6.94
C PRO A 48 -0.09 -1.12 7.82
N PHE A 49 0.00 -1.59 9.06
CA PHE A 49 1.09 -1.24 9.96
C PHE A 49 2.46 -1.69 9.44
N LEU A 50 2.56 -2.89 8.87
CA LEU A 50 3.83 -3.36 8.30
C LEU A 50 4.23 -2.55 7.05
N ALA A 51 3.26 -2.18 6.21
CA ALA A 51 3.50 -1.29 5.09
C ALA A 51 4.01 0.09 5.54
N MET A 52 3.46 0.62 6.64
CA MET A 52 3.91 1.87 7.26
C MET A 52 5.34 1.75 7.82
N VAL A 53 5.69 0.64 8.47
CA VAL A 53 7.06 0.38 8.92
C VAL A 53 8.03 0.37 7.74
N PHE A 54 7.67 -0.30 6.63
CA PHE A 54 8.48 -0.27 5.43
C PHE A 54 8.58 1.13 4.81
N CYS A 55 7.54 1.93 4.92
CA CYS A 55 7.57 3.33 4.49
C CYS A 55 8.61 4.10 5.32
N ILE A 56 8.55 4.05 6.65
CA ILE A 56 9.45 4.83 7.51
C ILE A 56 10.93 4.49 7.28
N PHE A 57 11.27 3.20 7.24
CA PHE A 57 12.69 2.77 7.17
C PHE A 57 13.22 2.68 5.74
N PHE A 58 12.35 2.36 4.77
CA PHE A 58 12.75 2.03 3.41
C PHE A 58 12.03 2.86 2.34
N ARG A 59 11.54 4.06 2.69
CA ARG A 59 10.92 5.00 1.74
C ARG A 59 11.75 5.21 0.49
N TYR A 60 13.03 5.54 0.68
CA TYR A 60 13.95 5.88 -0.40
C TYR A 60 14.23 4.71 -1.36
N LEU A 61 13.95 3.48 -0.92
CA LEU A 61 14.07 2.26 -1.72
C LEU A 61 12.74 1.84 -2.35
N GLY A 62 11.62 2.46 -1.99
CA GLY A 62 10.28 2.10 -2.49
C GLY A 62 9.73 0.76 -1.99
N ILE A 63 10.34 0.14 -0.96
CA ILE A 63 9.98 -1.21 -0.47
C ILE A 63 8.51 -1.33 -0.08
N HIS A 64 7.93 -0.27 0.48
CA HIS A 64 6.52 -0.25 0.83
C HIS A 64 5.59 -0.44 -0.38
N ARG A 65 5.96 0.01 -1.59
CA ARG A 65 5.18 -0.23 -2.82
C ARG A 65 5.34 -1.66 -3.37
N PHE A 66 6.54 -2.22 -3.25
CA PHE A 66 6.78 -3.63 -3.56
C PHE A 66 5.98 -4.55 -2.63
N TYR A 67 5.88 -4.20 -1.34
CA TYR A 67 5.04 -4.95 -0.38
C TYR A 67 3.58 -5.04 -0.83
N LEU A 68 3.02 -3.96 -1.39
CA LEU A 68 1.64 -3.94 -1.92
C LEU A 68 1.48 -4.71 -3.25
N GLY A 69 2.58 -5.16 -3.87
CA GLY A 69 2.56 -5.78 -5.21
C GLY A 69 2.57 -4.77 -6.35
N GLN A 70 2.70 -3.46 -6.06
CA GLN A 70 2.79 -2.39 -7.05
C GLN A 70 4.22 -2.26 -7.58
N VAL A 71 4.72 -3.30 -8.25
CA VAL A 71 6.13 -3.44 -8.67
C VAL A 71 6.57 -2.26 -9.55
N GLY A 72 5.75 -1.84 -10.51
CA GLY A 72 6.05 -0.71 -11.39
C GLY A 72 6.24 0.61 -10.63
N LEU A 73 5.36 0.91 -9.67
CA LEU A 73 5.48 2.10 -8.82
C LEU A 73 6.70 2.03 -7.89
N GLY A 74 7.06 0.82 -7.43
CA GLY A 74 8.28 0.59 -6.64
C GLY A 74 9.55 0.95 -7.42
N PHE A 75 9.69 0.48 -8.67
CA PHE A 75 10.83 0.82 -9.52
C PHE A 75 10.88 2.31 -9.87
N LEU A 76 9.73 2.93 -10.13
CA LEU A 76 9.65 4.36 -10.39
C LEU A 76 10.20 5.17 -9.20
N HIS A 77 9.79 4.82 -7.97
CA HIS A 77 10.29 5.48 -6.76
C HIS A 77 11.80 5.31 -6.59
N LEU A 78 12.32 4.11 -6.82
CA LEU A 78 13.74 3.81 -6.70
C LEU A 78 14.55 4.64 -7.72
N PHE A 79 14.12 4.66 -8.98
CA PHE A 79 14.80 5.39 -10.04
C PHE A 79 14.80 6.92 -9.78
N CYS A 80 13.65 7.49 -9.39
CA CYS A 80 13.57 8.91 -9.05
C CYS A 80 14.50 9.30 -7.90
N HIS A 81 14.58 8.49 -6.84
CA HIS A 81 15.47 8.77 -5.71
C HIS A 81 16.96 8.66 -6.08
N ILE A 82 17.32 7.68 -6.91
CA ILE A 82 18.69 7.54 -7.42
C ILE A 82 19.05 8.75 -8.30
N LEU A 83 18.15 9.18 -9.18
CA LEU A 83 18.40 10.32 -10.06
C LEU A 83 18.56 11.63 -9.27
N ILE A 84 17.67 11.89 -8.31
CA ILE A 84 17.74 13.09 -7.46
C ILE A 84 19.04 13.11 -6.66
N SER A 85 19.42 11.99 -6.05
CA SER A 85 20.67 11.91 -5.28
C SER A 85 21.90 12.09 -6.16
N ALA A 86 21.93 11.50 -7.37
CA ALA A 86 23.02 11.69 -8.33
C ALA A 86 23.17 13.16 -8.77
N VAL A 87 22.05 13.85 -9.04
CA VAL A 87 22.06 15.28 -9.40
C VAL A 87 22.58 16.14 -8.25
N LEU A 88 22.16 15.86 -7.00
CA LEU A 88 22.65 16.57 -5.81
C LEU A 88 24.16 16.38 -5.60
N ILE A 89 24.66 15.15 -5.79
CA ILE A 89 26.09 14.84 -5.69
C ILE A 89 26.88 15.56 -6.78
N PHE A 90 26.42 15.51 -8.04
CA PHE A 90 27.07 16.19 -9.15
C PHE A 90 27.15 17.71 -8.92
N TYR A 91 26.05 18.32 -8.51
CA TYR A 91 25.98 19.74 -8.16
C TYR A 91 26.98 20.10 -7.05
N ALA A 92 27.09 19.28 -6.01
CA ALA A 92 28.04 19.49 -4.92
C ALA A 92 29.51 19.43 -5.38
N LEU A 93 29.84 18.51 -6.30
CA LEU A 93 31.21 18.32 -6.80
C LEU A 93 31.65 19.45 -7.75
N VAL A 94 30.76 19.91 -8.64
CA VAL A 94 31.09 20.91 -9.67
C VAL A 94 31.33 22.30 -9.07
N LEU A 95 30.61 22.67 -8.02
CA LEU A 95 30.60 24.03 -7.51
C LEU A 95 31.61 24.33 -6.39
N GLN A 96 32.56 23.42 -6.09
CA GLN A 96 33.63 23.57 -5.08
C GLN A 96 33.19 24.41 -3.85
N PHE A 97 32.46 23.76 -2.98
CA PHE A 97 31.45 24.41 -2.15
C PHE A 97 31.95 25.02 -0.83
N SER A 98 31.47 26.24 -0.51
CA SER A 98 31.66 26.91 0.78
C SER A 98 30.54 26.56 1.77
N LEU A 99 30.87 26.30 3.05
CA LEU A 99 29.91 25.96 4.11
C LEU A 99 28.78 27.01 4.30
N LYS A 100 29.01 28.27 3.92
CA LYS A 100 28.02 29.36 4.09
C LYS A 100 26.83 29.27 3.13
N SER A 101 26.97 28.65 1.96
CA SER A 101 25.88 28.52 0.98
C SER A 101 24.99 27.28 1.21
N TRP A 102 25.44 26.28 1.98
CA TRP A 102 24.66 25.08 2.30
C TRP A 102 23.59 25.30 3.39
N GLY A 103 23.71 26.35 4.19
CA GLY A 103 22.86 26.54 5.38
C GLY A 103 21.36 26.44 5.08
N LEU A 104 20.92 27.00 3.95
CA LEU A 104 19.52 26.91 3.53
C LEU A 104 19.13 25.52 3.01
N VAL A 105 20.00 24.86 2.25
CA VAL A 105 19.74 23.51 1.70
C VAL A 105 19.60 22.49 2.83
N VAL A 106 20.47 22.58 3.85
CA VAL A 106 20.47 21.69 5.02
C VAL A 106 19.20 21.85 5.87
N ILE A 107 18.49 22.98 5.77
CA ILE A 107 17.24 23.21 6.52
C ILE A 107 16.02 22.88 5.65
N ILE A 108 15.98 23.40 4.42
CA ILE A 108 14.83 23.30 3.53
C ILE A 108 14.63 21.85 3.05
N LEU A 109 15.71 21.18 2.64
CA LEU A 109 15.61 19.84 2.05
C LEU A 109 15.11 18.80 3.07
N PRO A 110 15.62 18.73 4.32
CA PRO A 110 15.07 17.81 5.32
C PRO A 110 13.63 18.15 5.71
N THR A 111 13.28 19.43 5.78
CA THR A 111 11.90 19.85 6.10
C THR A 111 10.94 19.39 5.01
N TRP A 112 11.30 19.60 3.74
CA TRP A 112 10.54 19.12 2.59
C TRP A 112 10.39 17.58 2.60
N LEU A 113 11.48 16.86 2.87
CA LEU A 113 11.46 15.40 2.98
C LEU A 113 10.61 14.90 4.14
N LEU A 114 10.53 15.64 5.25
CA LEU A 114 9.69 15.27 6.39
C LEU A 114 8.20 15.41 6.05
N ILE A 115 7.82 16.48 5.34
CA ILE A 115 6.42 16.67 4.87
C ILE A 115 6.01 15.50 3.95
N TRP A 116 6.87 15.14 3.00
CA TRP A 116 6.63 13.97 2.13
C TRP A 116 6.54 12.66 2.91
N LEU A 117 7.33 12.50 3.99
CA LEU A 117 7.29 11.28 4.81
C LEU A 117 5.93 11.12 5.48
N ILE A 118 5.41 12.21 6.03
CA ILE A 118 4.11 12.22 6.70
C ILE A 118 3.01 11.90 5.68
N MET A 119 3.05 12.52 4.50
CA MET A 119 2.08 12.23 3.43
C MET A 119 2.10 10.75 3.03
N ASP A 120 3.29 10.19 2.78
CA ASP A 120 3.43 8.78 2.38
C ASP A 120 2.89 7.82 3.46
N ILE A 121 3.10 8.11 4.75
CA ILE A 121 2.57 7.30 5.86
C ILE A 121 1.03 7.21 5.82
N PHE A 122 0.35 8.33 5.57
CA PHE A 122 -1.11 8.34 5.47
C PHE A 122 -1.58 7.66 4.19
N THR A 123 -0.92 7.94 3.07
CA THR A 123 -1.28 7.36 1.78
C THR A 123 -1.09 5.85 1.77
N ILE A 124 0.04 5.32 2.27
CA ILE A 124 0.32 3.88 2.26
C ILE A 124 -0.65 3.08 3.13
N TRP A 125 -1.12 3.68 4.22
CA TRP A 125 -2.11 3.06 5.10
C TRP A 125 -3.41 2.77 4.35
N ASN A 126 -3.92 3.78 3.64
CA ASN A 126 -5.14 3.66 2.84
C ASN A 126 -4.91 2.74 1.63
N ASP A 127 -3.80 2.90 0.91
CA ASP A 127 -3.49 2.07 -0.25
C ASP A 127 -3.38 0.58 0.11
N THR A 128 -2.87 0.25 1.30
CA THR A 128 -2.81 -1.15 1.75
C THR A 128 -4.21 -1.73 1.94
N LYS A 129 -5.12 -0.95 2.53
CA LYS A 129 -6.51 -1.35 2.74
C LYS A 129 -7.27 -1.51 1.44
N LEU A 130 -7.08 -0.57 0.51
CA LEU A 130 -7.66 -0.63 -0.83
C LEU A 130 -7.14 -1.85 -1.59
N ALA A 131 -5.83 -2.10 -1.58
CA ALA A 131 -5.25 -3.28 -2.25
C ALA A 131 -5.75 -4.62 -1.65
N ASN A 132 -6.01 -4.66 -0.35
CA ASN A 132 -6.63 -5.82 0.29
C ASN A 132 -8.08 -6.02 -0.14
N LEU A 133 -8.84 -4.92 -0.22
CA LEU A 133 -10.21 -4.96 -0.70
C LEU A 133 -10.29 -5.39 -2.16
N ASP A 134 -9.44 -4.84 -3.04
CA ASP A 134 -9.35 -5.21 -4.45
C ASP A 134 -9.09 -6.71 -4.60
N LYS A 135 -8.16 -7.26 -3.81
CA LYS A 135 -7.88 -8.69 -3.79
C LYS A 135 -9.10 -9.54 -3.40
N VAL A 136 -9.90 -9.08 -2.43
CA VAL A 136 -11.14 -9.76 -2.05
C VAL A 136 -12.17 -9.66 -3.19
N ASN A 137 -12.32 -8.48 -3.78
CA ASN A 137 -13.24 -8.25 -4.89
C ASN A 137 -12.87 -9.09 -6.12
N GLU A 138 -11.59 -9.17 -6.48
CA GLU A 138 -11.08 -10.02 -7.57
C GLU A 138 -11.40 -11.49 -7.32
N HIS A 139 -11.22 -11.97 -6.09
CA HIS A 139 -11.56 -13.35 -5.74
C HIS A 139 -13.07 -13.61 -5.86
N ILE A 140 -13.91 -12.70 -5.36
CA ILE A 140 -15.36 -12.74 -5.50
C ILE A 140 -15.76 -12.77 -6.99
N LEU A 141 -15.14 -11.93 -7.81
CA LEU A 141 -15.39 -11.88 -9.26
C LEU A 141 -14.99 -13.20 -9.94
N SER A 142 -13.86 -13.81 -9.54
CA SER A 142 -13.42 -15.10 -10.08
C SER A 142 -14.38 -16.25 -9.77
N ILE A 143 -15.04 -16.20 -8.61
CA ILE A 143 -16.08 -17.16 -8.22
C ILE A 143 -17.29 -17.01 -9.16
N TYR A 144 -17.73 -15.76 -9.39
CA TYR A 144 -18.86 -15.49 -10.28
C TYR A 144 -18.57 -15.83 -11.75
N SER A 145 -17.34 -15.64 -12.24
CA SER A 145 -16.98 -16.02 -13.61
C SER A 145 -16.99 -17.54 -13.77
N HIS A 146 -16.47 -18.28 -12.78
CA HIS A 146 -16.46 -19.74 -12.80
C HIS A 146 -17.87 -20.34 -12.71
N SER A 147 -18.74 -19.78 -11.87
CA SER A 147 -20.15 -20.18 -11.75
C SER A 147 -20.96 -19.97 -13.04
N ARG A 148 -20.58 -18.97 -13.86
CA ARG A 148 -21.29 -18.63 -15.11
C ARG A 148 -20.72 -19.28 -16.37
N GLY A 149 -19.69 -20.12 -16.28
CA GLY A 149 -19.13 -20.85 -17.42
C GLY A 149 -18.53 -19.97 -18.53
N VAL A 150 -18.19 -18.72 -18.21
CA VAL A 150 -17.54 -17.79 -19.13
C VAL A 150 -16.02 -17.93 -18.95
N ASN A 151 -15.43 -18.88 -19.70
CA ASN A 151 -13.98 -18.99 -19.88
C ASN A 151 -13.60 -18.46 -21.27
#